data_AF-A0A9D5ZL26-F1
#
_entry.id   AF-A0A9D5ZL26-F1
#
_cell.length_a   1.000
_cell.length_b   1.000
_cell.length_c   1.000
_cell.angle_alpha   90.00
_cell.angle_beta   90.00
_cell.angle_gamma   90.00
#
_symmetry.space_group_name_H-M   'P 1'
#
loop_
_entity.id
_entity.type
_entity.pdbx_description
1 polymer ?
#
loop_
_entity_poly.entity_id
_entity_poly.type
_entity_poly.pdbx_seq_one_letter_code
_entity_poly.pdbx_strand_id
1 'polypeptide(L)'
;MMNAFSILIRILPVITLAYGLYNNADSFQSLFNTSGMIYTQFQLSNVAKQVATQLQYYQEEQSKAETPPTTEEVKSKIQEIVDGISAKKAVDAWGTPFVVSVNFERGEISIASLGPDKTANTGDDVPSSLQFQLPSESEAPSTEAQMGDGSQEQDLENPSSEDATVAHDDPYATTSRPTRQHSVQAAPRPPRTAPPRRRCLRLLR
;
A
#
# COMPACT_ATOMS: atom_id res chain seq x y z
N MET A 1 -17.72 -17.33 -58.35
CA MET A 1 -16.29 -17.53 -58.06
C MET A 1 -15.79 -16.30 -57.32
N MET A 2 -15.48 -16.40 -56.03
CA MET A 2 -14.88 -15.28 -55.30
C MET A 2 -13.48 -15.05 -55.83
N ASN A 3 -13.22 -13.86 -56.37
CA ASN A 3 -11.92 -13.48 -56.93
C ASN A 3 -10.83 -13.63 -55.87
N ALA A 4 -9.82 -14.47 -56.13
CA ALA A 4 -8.66 -14.68 -55.27
C ALA A 4 -7.99 -13.36 -54.84
N PHE A 5 -8.10 -12.32 -55.68
CA PHE A 5 -7.63 -10.97 -55.40
C PHE A 5 -8.33 -10.30 -54.20
N SER A 6 -9.64 -10.55 -54.01
CA SER A 6 -10.39 -10.03 -52.87
C SER A 6 -9.99 -10.69 -51.55
N ILE A 7 -9.59 -11.97 -51.61
CA ILE A 7 -9.09 -12.71 -50.45
C ILE A 7 -7.70 -12.19 -50.07
N LEU A 8 -6.81 -11.94 -51.04
CA LEU A 8 -5.47 -11.44 -50.79
C LEU A 8 -5.46 -10.06 -50.10
N ILE A 9 -6.31 -9.14 -50.55
CA ILE A 9 -6.45 -7.80 -49.94
C ILE A 9 -6.90 -7.88 -48.48
N ARG A 10 -7.75 -8.86 -48.13
CA ARG A 10 -8.22 -9.03 -46.75
C ARG A 10 -7.16 -9.62 -45.82
N ILE A 11 -6.23 -10.41 -46.36
CA ILE A 11 -5.20 -11.09 -45.57
C ILE A 11 -3.93 -10.25 -45.44
N LEU A 12 -3.64 -9.36 -46.42
CA LEU A 12 -2.45 -8.51 -46.42
C LEU A 12 -2.21 -7.75 -45.10
N PRO A 13 -3.23 -7.09 -44.48
CA PRO A 13 -3.04 -6.37 -43.23
C PRO A 13 -2.63 -7.28 -42.07
N VAL A 14 -3.17 -8.50 -42.03
CA VAL A 14 -2.85 -9.49 -41.00
C VAL A 14 -1.41 -9.98 -41.17
N ILE A 15 -0.98 -10.22 -42.41
CA ILE A 15 0.42 -10.60 -42.70
C ILE A 15 1.37 -9.46 -42.38
N THR A 16 1.04 -8.21 -42.74
CA THR A 16 1.88 -7.05 -42.42
C THR A 16 1.99 -6.83 -40.91
N LEU A 17 0.89 -6.99 -40.18
CA LEU A 17 0.89 -6.93 -38.71
C LEU A 17 1.74 -8.06 -38.12
N ALA A 18 1.56 -9.30 -38.59
CA ALA A 18 2.32 -10.46 -38.14
C ALA A 18 3.83 -10.31 -38.44
N TYR A 19 4.19 -9.78 -39.61
CA TYR A 19 5.58 -9.53 -40.00
C TYR A 19 6.19 -8.36 -39.21
N GLY A 20 5.40 -7.32 -38.90
CA GLY A 20 5.80 -6.23 -38.02
C GLY A 20 6.02 -6.69 -36.57
N LEU A 21 5.15 -7.57 -36.06
CA LEU A 21 5.26 -8.23 -34.76
C LEU A 21 6.49 -9.14 -34.71
N TYR A 22 6.74 -9.92 -35.77
CA TYR A 22 7.88 -10.82 -35.86
C TYR A 22 9.22 -10.07 -35.82
N ASN A 23 9.34 -8.98 -36.58
CA ASN A 23 10.59 -8.20 -36.64
C ASN A 23 10.83 -7.29 -35.43
N ASN A 24 9.80 -7.05 -34.61
CA ASN A 24 9.90 -6.17 -33.44
C ASN A 24 9.48 -6.88 -32.15
N ALA A 25 9.62 -8.20 -32.09
CA ALA A 25 9.18 -9.01 -30.94
C ALA A 25 9.70 -8.44 -29.61
N ASP A 26 10.97 -7.99 -29.57
CA ASP A 26 11.58 -7.38 -28.39
C ASP A 26 10.91 -6.06 -27.98
N SER A 27 10.51 -5.23 -28.94
CA SER A 27 9.83 -3.96 -28.68
C SER A 27 8.41 -4.18 -28.14
N PHE A 28 7.69 -5.16 -28.69
CA PHE A 28 6.38 -5.54 -28.17
C PHE A 28 6.48 -6.13 -26.77
N GLN A 29 7.44 -7.02 -26.54
CA GLN A 29 7.68 -7.58 -25.20
C GLN A 29 8.01 -6.48 -24.18
N SER A 30 8.83 -5.50 -24.57
CA SER A 30 9.15 -4.34 -23.73
C SER A 30 7.91 -3.49 -23.40
N LEU A 31 7.02 -3.27 -24.38
CA LEU A 31 5.75 -2.57 -24.15
C LEU A 31 4.81 -3.36 -23.22
N PHE A 32 4.71 -4.68 -23.40
CA PHE A 32 3.93 -5.54 -22.51
C PHE A 32 4.49 -5.53 -21.08
N ASN A 33 5.80 -5.64 -20.93
CA ASN A 33 6.44 -5.56 -19.61
C ASN A 33 6.20 -4.19 -18.96
N THR A 34 6.35 -3.10 -19.71
CA THR A 34 6.15 -1.73 -19.19
C THR A 34 4.69 -1.49 -18.77
N SER A 35 3.73 -1.85 -19.62
CA SER A 35 2.31 -1.73 -19.30
C SER A 35 1.89 -2.65 -18.14
N GLY A 36 2.46 -3.86 -18.08
CA GLY A 36 2.30 -4.77 -16.95
C GLY A 36 2.80 -4.16 -15.64
N MET A 37 3.98 -3.55 -15.64
CA MET A 37 4.52 -2.84 -14.46
C MET A 37 3.61 -1.71 -13.99
N ILE A 38 3.08 -0.90 -14.91
CA ILE A 38 2.16 0.19 -14.57
C ILE A 38 0.86 -0.36 -13.95
N TYR A 39 0.29 -1.40 -14.56
CA TYR A 39 -0.91 -2.05 -14.04
C TYR A 39 -0.66 -2.65 -12.65
N THR A 40 0.45 -3.36 -12.47
CA THR A 40 0.85 -3.96 -11.20
C THR A 40 1.02 -2.89 -10.12
N GLN A 41 1.67 -1.76 -10.40
CA GLN A 41 1.77 -0.65 -9.44
C GLN A 41 0.40 -0.08 -9.05
N PHE A 42 -0.53 0.04 -10.01
CA PHE A 42 -1.89 0.49 -9.73
C PHE A 42 -2.63 -0.49 -8.81
N GLN A 43 -2.54 -1.80 -9.09
CA GLN A 43 -3.18 -2.82 -8.26
C GLN A 43 -2.56 -2.89 -6.87
N LEU A 44 -1.22 -2.85 -6.78
CA LEU A 44 -0.48 -2.82 -5.53
C LEU A 44 -0.90 -1.62 -4.68
N SER A 45 -1.08 -0.44 -5.30
CA SER A 45 -1.60 0.75 -4.61
C SER A 45 -3.03 0.55 -4.09
N ASN A 46 -3.90 -0.13 -4.84
CA ASN A 46 -5.27 -0.42 -4.40
C ASN A 46 -5.28 -1.40 -3.23
N VAL A 47 -4.47 -2.45 -3.28
CA VAL A 47 -4.32 -3.41 -2.18
C VAL A 47 -3.78 -2.69 -0.94
N ALA A 48 -2.72 -1.90 -1.09
CA ALA A 48 -2.14 -1.13 0.01
C ALA A 48 -3.15 -0.16 0.64
N LYS A 49 -3.97 0.53 -0.17
CA LYS A 49 -5.06 1.38 0.34
C LYS A 49 -6.09 0.59 1.13
N GLN A 50 -6.48 -0.59 0.66
CA GLN A 50 -7.42 -1.45 1.39
C GLN A 50 -6.86 -1.88 2.75
N VAL A 51 -5.59 -2.30 2.80
CA VAL A 51 -4.89 -2.60 4.07
C VAL A 51 -4.93 -1.38 4.98
N ALA A 52 -4.49 -0.23 4.48
CA ALA A 52 -4.41 1.00 5.26
C ALA A 52 -5.77 1.43 5.82
N THR A 53 -6.84 1.35 5.02
CA THR A 53 -8.20 1.67 5.48
C THR A 53 -8.66 0.72 6.57
N GLN A 54 -8.41 -0.59 6.45
CA GLN A 54 -8.79 -1.55 7.49
C GLN A 54 -7.99 -1.36 8.78
N LEU A 55 -6.70 -1.10 8.68
CA LEU A 55 -5.87 -0.78 9.85
C LEU A 55 -6.32 0.51 10.53
N GLN A 56 -6.62 1.56 9.77
CA GLN A 56 -7.09 2.82 10.31
C GLN A 56 -8.43 2.65 11.03
N TYR A 57 -9.36 1.92 10.42
CA TYR A 57 -10.65 1.59 11.04
C TYR A 57 -10.46 0.86 12.37
N TYR A 58 -9.59 -0.14 12.39
CA TYR A 58 -9.26 -0.87 13.62
C TYR A 58 -8.63 0.04 14.68
N GLN A 59 -7.69 0.91 14.32
CA GLN A 59 -7.09 1.86 15.25
C GLN A 59 -8.12 2.83 15.85
N GLU A 60 -9.11 3.25 15.05
CA GLU A 60 -10.20 4.12 15.52
C GLU A 60 -11.19 3.38 16.43
N GLU A 61 -11.44 2.09 16.20
CA GLU A 61 -12.22 1.27 17.14
C GLU A 61 -11.49 1.14 18.49
N GLN A 62 -10.18 0.93 18.45
CA GLN A 62 -9.38 0.79 19.67
C GLN A 62 -9.26 2.07 20.48
N SER A 63 -9.29 3.25 19.84
CA SER A 63 -9.26 4.53 20.58
C SER A 63 -10.57 4.84 21.31
N LYS A 64 -11.66 4.15 20.96
CA LYS A 64 -12.97 4.26 21.61
C LYS A 64 -13.23 3.16 22.64
N ALA A 65 -12.38 2.13 22.69
CA ALA A 65 -12.52 1.03 23.62
C ALA A 65 -12.20 1.49 25.05
N GLU A 66 -12.99 1.02 26.01
CA GLU A 66 -12.82 1.36 27.44
C GLU A 66 -11.55 0.73 28.03
N THR A 67 -11.12 -0.41 27.48
CA THR A 67 -9.87 -1.10 27.81
C THR A 67 -8.93 -1.10 26.62
N PRO A 68 -7.64 -0.71 26.79
CA PRO A 68 -6.68 -0.74 25.69
C PRO A 68 -6.44 -2.20 25.23
N PRO A 69 -6.30 -2.44 23.92
CA PRO A 69 -6.06 -3.77 23.40
C PRO A 69 -4.66 -4.25 23.79
N THR A 70 -4.54 -5.55 24.02
CA THR A 70 -3.24 -6.18 24.22
C THR A 70 -2.45 -6.23 22.91
N THR A 71 -1.13 -6.24 23.00
CA THR A 71 -0.23 -6.38 21.85
C THR A 71 -0.55 -7.62 21.01
N GLU A 72 -0.90 -8.73 21.65
CA GLU A 72 -1.23 -9.99 20.98
C GLU A 72 -2.57 -9.93 20.22
N GLU A 73 -3.57 -9.24 20.76
CA GLU A 73 -4.83 -8.99 20.03
C GLU A 73 -4.60 -8.15 18.78
N VAL A 74 -3.77 -7.10 18.88
CA VAL A 74 -3.40 -6.27 17.73
C VAL A 74 -2.65 -7.08 16.68
N LYS A 75 -1.65 -7.88 17.08
CA LYS A 75 -0.91 -8.75 16.16
C LYS A 75 -1.84 -9.74 15.45
N SER A 76 -2.73 -10.39 16.20
CA SER A 76 -3.71 -11.33 15.65
C SER A 76 -4.63 -10.67 14.63
N LYS A 77 -5.14 -9.47 14.93
CA LYS A 77 -6.04 -8.76 14.01
C LYS A 77 -5.34 -8.29 12.73
N ILE A 78 -4.10 -7.81 12.84
CA ILE A 78 -3.28 -7.43 11.68
C ILE A 78 -3.04 -8.66 10.79
N GLN A 79 -2.73 -9.82 11.40
CA GLN A 79 -2.56 -11.05 10.65
C GLN A 79 -3.86 -11.47 9.93
N GLU A 80 -5.01 -11.37 10.59
CA GLU A 80 -6.32 -11.65 9.97
C GLU A 80 -6.60 -10.75 8.75
N ILE A 81 -6.31 -9.45 8.85
CA ILE A 81 -6.45 -8.49 7.75
C ILE A 81 -5.57 -8.92 6.55
N VAL A 82 -4.33 -9.28 6.82
CA VAL A 82 -3.35 -9.69 5.80
C VAL A 82 -3.72 -11.01 5.14
N ASP A 83 -4.17 -11.99 5.93
CA ASP A 83 -4.63 -13.29 5.43
C ASP A 83 -5.91 -13.12 4.60
N GLY A 84 -6.83 -12.25 5.03
CA GLY A 84 -8.05 -11.92 4.30
C GLY A 84 -7.77 -11.27 2.93
N ILE A 85 -6.70 -10.51 2.82
CA ILE A 85 -6.27 -9.91 1.54
C ILE A 85 -5.59 -10.94 0.64
N SER A 86 -4.75 -11.80 1.22
CA SER A 86 -4.14 -12.92 0.49
C SER A 86 -5.21 -13.88 -0.06
N ALA A 87 -6.28 -14.12 0.71
CA ALA A 87 -7.41 -14.96 0.30
C ALA A 87 -8.23 -14.39 -0.87
N LYS A 88 -8.25 -13.06 -1.05
CA LYS A 88 -8.93 -12.40 -2.18
C LYS A 88 -8.24 -12.63 -3.52
N LYS A 89 -7.08 -13.31 -3.55
CA LYS A 89 -6.32 -13.69 -4.76
C LYS A 89 -6.12 -12.50 -5.71
N ALA A 90 -5.75 -11.35 -5.18
CA ALA A 90 -5.29 -10.27 -6.03
C ALA A 90 -4.05 -10.76 -6.80
N VAL A 91 -4.09 -10.64 -8.13
CA VAL A 91 -3.02 -11.05 -9.04
C VAL A 91 -2.45 -9.84 -9.77
N ASP A 92 -1.16 -9.91 -10.07
CA ASP A 92 -0.47 -8.92 -10.88
C ASP A 92 -0.76 -9.08 -12.39
N ALA A 93 -0.12 -8.25 -13.22
CA ALA A 93 -0.28 -8.30 -14.67
C ALA A 93 0.14 -9.64 -15.32
N TRP A 94 0.94 -10.46 -14.61
CA TRP A 94 1.46 -11.73 -15.09
C TRP A 94 0.71 -12.94 -14.51
N GLY A 95 -0.36 -12.68 -13.77
CA GLY A 95 -1.21 -13.69 -13.13
C GLY A 95 -0.57 -14.30 -11.88
N THR A 96 0.44 -13.66 -11.31
CA THR A 96 1.07 -14.10 -10.07
C THR A 96 0.38 -13.43 -8.88
N PRO A 97 0.01 -14.18 -7.83
CA PRO A 97 -0.54 -13.59 -6.62
C PRO A 97 0.45 -12.62 -5.97
N PHE A 98 -0.05 -11.52 -5.41
CA PHE A 98 0.79 -10.66 -4.58
C PHE A 98 1.25 -11.40 -3.33
N VAL A 99 2.51 -11.20 -2.96
CA VAL A 99 3.07 -11.69 -1.70
C VAL A 99 2.87 -10.61 -0.66
N VAL A 100 2.19 -10.93 0.44
CA VAL A 100 2.00 -10.04 1.58
C VAL A 100 2.71 -10.65 2.78
N SER A 101 3.51 -9.85 3.47
CA SER A 101 4.20 -10.24 4.70
C SER A 101 4.08 -9.14 5.75
N VAL A 102 4.14 -9.56 7.02
CA VAL A 102 4.07 -8.65 8.16
C VAL A 102 5.34 -8.78 8.98
N ASN A 103 5.94 -7.63 9.30
CA ASN A 103 7.04 -7.52 10.23
C ASN A 103 6.58 -6.73 11.46
N PHE A 104 6.23 -7.46 12.52
CA PHE A 104 5.74 -6.87 13.77
C PHE A 104 6.83 -6.10 14.54
N GLU A 105 8.09 -6.50 14.42
CA GLU A 105 9.21 -5.81 15.09
C GLU A 105 9.42 -4.39 14.53
N ARG A 106 9.21 -4.24 13.22
CA ARG A 106 9.34 -2.95 12.52
C ARG A 106 8.01 -2.21 12.38
N GLY A 107 6.89 -2.83 12.76
CA GLY A 107 5.56 -2.30 12.48
C GLY A 107 5.33 -2.09 10.98
N GLU A 108 5.72 -3.06 10.15
CA GLU A 108 5.68 -2.92 8.69
C GLU A 108 4.85 -4.04 8.04
N ILE A 109 3.98 -3.68 7.10
CA ILE A 109 3.35 -4.63 6.17
C ILE A 109 3.97 -4.42 4.80
N SER A 110 4.57 -5.46 4.24
CA SER A 110 5.17 -5.45 2.91
C SER A 110 4.28 -6.20 1.92
N ILE A 111 4.07 -5.60 0.76
CA ILE A 111 3.31 -6.16 -0.36
C ILE A 111 4.23 -6.12 -1.58
N ALA A 112 4.40 -7.25 -2.26
CA ALA A 112 5.25 -7.34 -3.43
C ALA A 112 4.59 -8.12 -4.57
N SER A 113 4.80 -7.67 -5.81
CA SER A 113 4.63 -8.51 -7.01
C SER A 113 5.98 -9.08 -7.41
N LEU A 114 5.97 -10.36 -7.83
CA LEU A 114 7.14 -11.10 -8.29
C LEU A 114 7.52 -10.82 -9.75
N GLY A 115 6.90 -9.80 -10.37
CA GLY A 115 7.23 -9.38 -11.72
C GLY A 115 6.95 -10.42 -12.82
N PRO A 116 7.44 -10.14 -14.04
CA PRO A 116 7.41 -11.07 -15.17
C PRO A 116 8.10 -12.41 -14.92
N ASP A 117 9.20 -12.43 -14.16
CA ASP A 117 10.00 -13.65 -13.95
C ASP A 117 9.45 -14.58 -12.87
N LYS A 118 8.48 -14.08 -12.08
CA LYS A 118 7.74 -14.81 -11.04
C LYS A 118 8.63 -15.40 -9.96
N THR A 119 9.82 -14.86 -9.80
CA THR A 119 10.83 -15.34 -8.87
C THR A 119 11.06 -14.28 -7.80
N ALA A 120 11.02 -14.66 -6.53
CA ALA A 120 11.23 -13.69 -5.45
C ALA A 120 12.68 -13.20 -5.37
N ASN A 121 12.83 -11.93 -5.00
CA ASN A 121 14.10 -11.21 -4.82
C ASN A 121 14.86 -10.98 -6.13
N THR A 122 14.14 -10.65 -7.20
CA THR A 122 14.70 -10.34 -8.51
C THR A 122 14.58 -8.85 -8.81
N GLY A 123 15.25 -8.38 -9.87
CA GLY A 123 15.36 -6.95 -10.18
C GLY A 123 14.06 -6.31 -10.70
N ASP A 124 13.06 -7.13 -11.00
CA ASP A 124 11.73 -6.77 -11.50
C ASP A 124 10.63 -6.88 -10.44
N ASP A 125 10.98 -7.25 -9.20
CA ASP A 125 10.07 -7.19 -8.07
C ASP A 125 9.57 -5.75 -7.83
N VAL A 126 8.27 -5.63 -7.53
CA VAL A 126 7.64 -4.33 -7.25
C VAL A 126 7.16 -4.28 -5.81
N PRO A 127 7.96 -3.73 -4.88
CA PRO A 127 7.60 -3.65 -3.47
C PRO A 127 6.77 -2.40 -3.13
N SER A 128 5.90 -2.54 -2.14
CA SER A 128 5.28 -1.44 -1.40
C SER A 128 5.20 -1.82 0.07
N SER A 129 5.42 -0.85 0.95
CA SER A 129 5.27 -1.05 2.38
C SER A 129 4.37 -0.02 3.03
N LEU A 130 3.75 -0.44 4.12
CA LEU A 130 2.89 0.35 4.99
C LEU A 130 3.42 0.22 6.41
N GLN A 131 3.44 1.33 7.15
CA GLN A 131 3.80 1.32 8.56
C GLN A 131 2.57 1.36 9.46
N PHE A 132 2.67 0.67 10.60
CA PHE A 132 1.70 0.66 11.68
C PHE A 132 2.41 0.73 13.03
N GLN A 133 1.73 1.27 14.03
CA GLN A 133 2.21 1.29 15.41
C GLN A 133 1.58 0.12 16.17
N LEU A 134 2.40 -0.64 16.90
CA LEU A 134 1.91 -1.50 17.98
C LEU A 134 1.70 -0.66 19.24
N PRO A 135 0.74 -1.03 20.11
CA PRO A 135 0.69 -0.47 21.45
C PRO A 135 2.05 -0.71 22.10
N SER A 136 2.64 0.34 22.67
CA SER A 136 3.78 0.14 23.57
C SER A 136 3.30 -0.83 24.65
N GLU A 137 4.07 -1.88 24.93
CA GLU A 137 3.95 -2.60 26.19
C GLU A 137 4.31 -1.59 27.28
N SER A 138 3.34 -0.74 27.64
CA SER A 138 3.37 0.04 28.84
C SER A 138 3.61 -0.99 29.91
N GLU A 139 4.77 -0.92 30.56
CA GLU A 139 4.98 -1.53 31.86
C GLU A 139 3.68 -1.29 32.63
N ALA A 140 2.99 -2.38 32.97
CA ALA A 140 1.78 -2.29 33.77
C ALA A 140 2.11 -1.32 34.91
N PRO A 141 1.30 -0.27 35.15
CA PRO A 141 1.57 0.64 36.25
C PRO A 141 1.78 -0.23 37.47
N SER A 142 3.04 -0.33 37.92
CA SER A 142 3.41 -1.14 39.06
C SER A 142 2.51 -0.61 40.15
N THR A 143 1.51 -1.39 40.50
CA THR A 143 0.57 -1.04 41.54
C THR A 143 1.38 -1.22 42.82
N GLU A 144 2.27 -0.26 43.08
CA GLU A 144 2.74 0.02 44.41
C GLU A 144 1.47 0.40 45.14
N ALA A 145 0.89 -0.60 45.79
CA ALA A 145 -0.15 -0.44 46.77
C ALA A 145 0.44 0.48 47.85
N GLN A 146 0.32 1.79 47.66
CA GLN A 146 0.33 2.73 48.76
C GLN A 146 -0.88 2.35 49.61
N MET A 147 -0.60 1.62 50.68
CA MET A 147 -1.48 1.55 51.85
C MET A 147 -1.66 2.98 52.36
N GLY A 148 -2.63 3.69 51.78
CA GLY A 148 -3.20 4.89 52.36
C GLY A 148 -4.12 4.49 53.50
N ASP A 149 -3.56 4.42 54.70
CA ASP A 149 -4.30 4.62 55.93
C ASP A 149 -4.74 6.09 55.98
N GLY A 150 -5.99 6.35 56.36
CA GLY A 150 -6.46 7.72 56.61
C GLY A 150 -7.82 8.05 56.03
N SER A 151 -8.85 7.58 56.70
CA SER A 151 -10.21 8.11 56.74
C SER A 151 -10.31 9.62 56.50
N GLN A 152 -11.17 10.03 55.59
CA GLN A 152 -11.91 11.29 55.72
C GLN A 152 -13.28 11.17 55.05
N GLU A 153 -14.28 10.89 55.89
CA GLU A 153 -15.66 11.26 55.64
C GLU A 153 -15.74 12.79 55.56
N GLN A 154 -16.29 13.33 54.49
CA GLN A 154 -16.89 14.66 54.50
C GLN A 154 -18.02 14.73 53.47
N ASP A 155 -19.22 14.49 54.01
CA ASP A 155 -20.46 15.25 53.83
C ASP A 155 -20.76 15.91 52.49
N LEU A 156 -21.81 15.36 51.88
CA LEU A 156 -22.99 16.08 51.37
C LEU A 156 -22.89 17.62 51.36
N GLU A 157 -22.96 18.20 50.17
CA GLU A 157 -23.94 19.27 49.93
C GLU A 157 -24.29 19.36 48.44
N ASN A 158 -25.59 19.23 48.19
CA ASN A 158 -26.28 19.40 46.93
C ASN A 158 -26.88 20.81 46.92
N PRO A 159 -26.72 21.59 45.84
CA PRO A 159 -27.79 22.50 45.46
C PRO A 159 -28.19 22.34 43.99
N SER A 160 -29.38 21.80 43.82
CA SER A 160 -30.52 22.32 43.02
C SER A 160 -30.28 23.51 42.07
N SER A 161 -30.79 23.29 40.85
CA SER A 161 -31.56 24.19 39.97
C SER A 161 -30.95 25.47 39.40
N GLU A 162 -30.94 25.55 38.06
CA GLU A 162 -31.61 26.57 37.20
C GLU A 162 -31.02 26.41 35.77
N ASP A 163 -31.79 25.91 34.80
CA ASP A 163 -32.64 26.67 33.88
C ASP A 163 -31.88 27.76 33.10
N ALA A 164 -31.52 27.44 31.85
CA ALA A 164 -31.19 28.42 30.82
C ALA A 164 -31.36 27.81 29.43
N THR A 165 -32.56 27.96 28.88
CA THR A 165 -32.80 27.95 27.44
C THR A 165 -32.02 29.08 26.75
N VAL A 166 -31.13 28.76 25.81
CA VAL A 166 -30.75 29.67 24.73
C VAL A 166 -30.64 28.90 23.43
N ALA A 167 -31.58 29.17 22.53
CA ALA A 167 -31.49 28.83 21.12
C ALA A 167 -30.44 29.75 20.45
N HIS A 168 -29.55 29.15 19.66
CA HIS A 168 -28.85 29.87 18.60
C HIS A 168 -28.75 28.96 17.37
N ASP A 169 -29.60 29.27 16.39
CA ASP A 169 -29.42 28.89 14.99
C ASP A 169 -28.26 29.70 14.42
N ASP A 170 -27.25 29.01 13.86
CA ASP A 170 -26.30 29.61 12.92
C ASP A 170 -26.00 28.61 11.79
N PRO A 171 -26.59 28.79 10.59
CA PRO A 171 -26.29 27.96 9.42
C PRO A 171 -25.32 28.68 8.47
N TYR A 172 -24.04 28.77 8.80
CA TYR A 172 -23.00 29.10 7.81
C TYR A 172 -21.68 28.35 8.08
N ALA A 173 -21.68 27.04 7.80
CA ALA A 173 -20.44 26.30 7.64
C ALA A 173 -19.80 26.67 6.29
N THR A 174 -18.84 27.58 6.37
CA THR A 174 -17.91 27.98 5.32
C THR A 174 -17.24 26.75 4.69
N THR A 175 -17.57 26.50 3.43
CA THR A 175 -16.92 25.48 2.58
C THR A 175 -15.44 25.85 2.40
N SER A 176 -14.57 25.27 3.22
CA SER A 176 -13.13 25.44 3.10
C SER A 176 -12.61 24.50 2.03
N ARG A 177 -12.43 25.05 0.84
CA ARG A 177 -11.84 24.38 -0.33
C ARG A 177 -10.35 24.11 -0.03
N PRO A 178 -9.87 22.86 0.02
CA PRO A 178 -8.43 22.63 0.15
C PRO A 178 -7.74 22.99 -1.17
N THR A 179 -6.94 24.04 -1.15
CA THR A 179 -5.99 24.37 -2.20
C THR A 179 -4.92 23.29 -2.23
N ARG A 180 -5.08 22.35 -3.16
CA ARG A 180 -4.12 21.29 -3.46
C ARG A 180 -2.87 21.93 -4.09
N GLN A 181 -1.90 22.29 -3.26
CA GLN A 181 -0.56 22.62 -3.73
C GLN A 181 0.08 21.32 -4.24
N HIS A 182 0.11 21.18 -5.56
CA HIS A 182 0.95 20.20 -6.23
C HIS A 182 2.41 20.61 -6.06
N SER A 183 3.04 20.16 -4.98
CA SER A 183 4.50 20.17 -4.89
C SER A 183 5.02 19.10 -5.85
N VAL A 184 5.43 19.53 -7.05
CA VAL A 184 6.13 18.68 -8.02
C VAL A 184 7.53 18.46 -7.45
N GLN A 185 7.66 17.43 -6.62
CA GLN A 185 8.95 16.97 -6.14
C GLN A 185 9.66 16.32 -7.32
N ALA A 186 10.62 17.05 -7.89
CA ALA A 186 11.42 16.58 -9.01
C ALA A 186 12.14 15.29 -8.63
N ALA A 187 11.90 14.23 -9.41
CA ALA A 187 12.57 12.95 -9.22
C ALA A 187 14.10 13.11 -9.23
N PRO A 188 14.83 12.44 -8.33
CA PRO A 188 16.28 12.48 -8.31
C PRO A 188 16.83 11.97 -9.65
N ARG A 189 17.75 12.74 -10.25
CA ARG A 189 18.40 12.37 -11.51
C ARG A 189 19.14 11.03 -11.32
N PRO A 190 19.00 10.08 -12.26
CA PRO A 190 19.71 8.82 -12.18
C PRO A 190 21.24 9.06 -12.25
N PRO A 191 22.04 8.22 -11.55
CA PRO A 191 23.49 8.32 -11.56
C PRO A 191 24.01 8.12 -12.98
N ARG A 192 24.91 9.01 -13.41
CA ARG A 192 25.63 8.89 -14.69
C ARG A 192 26.49 7.63 -14.66
N THR A 193 26.07 6.59 -15.36
CA THR A 193 26.89 5.40 -15.62
C THR A 193 28.13 5.80 -16.42
N ALA A 194 29.31 5.59 -15.83
CA ALA A 194 30.58 5.80 -16.50
C ALA A 194 30.72 4.84 -17.69
N PRO A 195 31.25 5.29 -18.84
CA PRO A 195 31.40 4.44 -20.01
C PRO A 195 32.39 3.29 -19.75
N PRO A 196 32.16 2.10 -20.35
CA PRO A 196 33.01 0.94 -20.12
C PRO A 196 34.44 1.19 -20.61
N ARG A 197 35.41 0.98 -19.71
CA ARG A 197 36.84 1.02 -20.03
C ARG A 197 37.15 -0.09 -21.03
N ARG A 198 37.44 0.28 -22.28
CA ARG A 198 38.01 -0.62 -23.29
C ARG A 198 39.33 -1.18 -22.79
N ARG A 199 39.36 -2.47 -22.43
CA ARG A 199 40.61 -3.20 -22.19
C ARG A 199 41.31 -3.43 -23.53
N CYS A 200 42.41 -2.74 -23.76
CA CYS A 200 43.32 -3.04 -24.86
C CYS A 200 44.00 -4.39 -24.58
N LEU A 201 43.66 -5.41 -25.37
CA LEU A 201 44.40 -6.68 -25.39
C LEU A 201 45.78 -6.43 -26.00
N ARG A 202 46.81 -6.53 -25.17
CA ARG A 202 48.22 -6.48 -25.58
C ARG A 202 48.61 -7.88 -26.06
N LEU A 203 48.66 -8.08 -27.37
CA LEU A 203 49.28 -9.25 -28.00
C LEU A 203 50.79 -9.21 -27.72
N LEU A 204 51.27 -10.14 -26.89
CA LEU A 204 52.69 -10.43 -26.76
C LEU A 204 53.05 -11.49 -27.81
N ARG A 205 54.06 -11.15 -28.63
CA ARG A 205 54.79 -12.07 -29.52
C ARG A 205 55.96 -12.67 -28.76
#